data_AF-A0AAU6WK16-F1
#
_entry.id   AF-A0AAU6WK16-F1
#
_cell.length_a   1.000
_cell.length_b   1.000
_cell.length_c   1.000
_cell.angle_alpha   90.00
_cell.angle_beta   90.00
_cell.angle_gamma   90.00
#
_symmetry.space_group_name_H-M   'P 1'
#
loop_
_entity.id
_entity.type
_entity.pdbx_description
1 polymer ?
#
loop_
_entity_poly.entity_id
_entity_poly.type
_entity_poly.pdbx_seq_one_letter_code
_entity_poly.pdbx_strand_id
1 'polypeptide(L)' 'MKNQNLINGKKLNKKQLKLVTGGLRQCIDPFTGQCEVYGRQCAEFECRYVIEP' A
#
# COMPACT_ATOMS: atom_id res chain seq x y z
N MET A 1 11.11 -2.75 -0.22
CA MET A 1 10.80 -3.14 -1.62
C MET A 1 11.78 -2.42 -2.53
N LYS A 2 12.37 -3.10 -3.53
CA LYS A 2 13.23 -2.44 -4.53
C LYS A 2 12.38 -1.45 -5.32
N ASN A 3 12.71 -0.15 -5.24
CA ASN A 3 12.08 0.90 -6.03
C ASN A 3 12.43 0.69 -7.50
N GLN A 4 11.64 -0.14 -8.19
CA GLN A 4 11.73 -0.30 -9.63
C GLN A 4 11.17 0.99 -10.25
N ASN A 5 12.05 1.88 -10.69
CA ASN A 5 11.68 3.06 -11.46
C ASN A 5 11.17 2.55 -12.83
N LEU A 6 9.89 2.20 -12.90
CA LEU A 6 9.23 1.72 -14.10
C LEU A 6 8.97 2.90 -15.02
N ILE A 7 9.97 3.25 -15.84
CA ILE A 7 9.90 4.31 -16.86
C ILE A 7 8.70 4.09 -17.81
N ASN A 8 8.21 2.84 -17.91
CA ASN A 8 7.02 2.42 -18.70
C ASN A 8 5.93 1.72 -17.85
N GLY A 9 5.77 2.09 -16.58
CA GLY A 9 4.79 1.45 -15.69
C GLY A 9 3.34 1.63 -16.18
N LYS A 10 2.67 0.53 -16.56
CA LYS A 10 1.23 0.56 -16.88
C LYS A 10 0.43 0.89 -15.61
N LYS A 11 -0.33 1.99 -15.64
CA LYS A 11 -1.26 2.34 -14.56
C LYS A 11 -2.28 1.20 -14.40
N LEU A 12 -2.27 0.56 -13.23
CA LEU A 12 -3.21 -0.50 -12.89
C LEU A 12 -4.59 0.09 -12.65
N ASN A 13 -5.61 -0.54 -13.23
CA ASN A 13 -6.99 -0.20 -12.93
C ASN A 13 -7.38 -0.68 -11.52
N LYS A 14 -8.41 -0.08 -10.89
CA LYS A 14 -8.77 -0.37 -9.48
C LYS A 14 -8.91 -1.87 -9.15
N LYS A 15 -9.47 -2.68 -10.06
CA LYS A 15 -9.58 -4.14 -9.90
C LYS A 15 -8.22 -4.84 -9.91
N GLN A 16 -7.34 -4.44 -10.83
CA GLN A 16 -5.99 -5.00 -10.95
C GLN A 16 -5.12 -4.60 -9.77
N LEU A 17 -5.22 -3.33 -9.33
CA LEU A 17 -4.57 -2.87 -8.10
C LEU A 17 -5.04 -3.70 -6.90
N LYS A 18 -6.36 -3.91 -6.75
CA LYS A 18 -6.93 -4.75 -5.68
C LYS A 18 -6.42 -6.19 -5.73
N LEU A 19 -6.23 -6.75 -6.92
CA LEU A 19 -5.66 -8.09 -7.09
C LEU A 19 -4.20 -8.14 -6.60
N VAL A 20 -3.38 -7.15 -7.01
CA VAL A 20 -1.97 -7.06 -6.64
C VAL A 20 -1.78 -6.80 -5.15
N THR A 21 -2.60 -5.93 -4.55
CA THR A 21 -2.55 -5.64 -3.12
C THR A 21 -3.28 -6.67 -2.26
N GLY A 22 -3.87 -7.72 -2.84
CA GLY A 22 -4.61 -8.74 -2.10
C GLY A 22 -5.88 -8.22 -1.40
N GLY A 23 -6.51 -7.17 -1.95
CA GLY A 23 -7.70 -6.55 -1.36
C GLY A 23 -7.42 -5.42 -0.39
N LEU A 24 -6.16 -5.18 -0.06
CA LEU A 24 -5.72 -4.19 0.91
C LEU A 24 -5.70 -2.80 0.29
N ARG A 25 -5.94 -1.78 1.12
CA ARG A 25 -5.94 -0.38 0.70
C ARG A 25 -4.61 0.28 1.04
N GLN A 26 -4.17 1.22 0.20
CA GLN A 26 -3.07 2.09 0.57
C GLN A 26 -3.52 2.95 1.75
N CYS A 27 -2.70 2.99 2.80
CA CYS A 27 -2.97 3.73 4.02
C CYS A 27 -1.97 4.86 4.24
N ILE A 28 -0.86 4.85 3.51
CA ILE A 28 0.06 5.97 3.44
C ILE A 28 -0.53 7.07 2.56
N ASP A 29 -0.60 8.28 3.12
CA ASP A 29 -0.90 9.48 2.36
C ASP A 29 0.27 9.80 1.42
N PRO A 30 0.03 9.91 0.10
CA PRO A 30 1.09 10.07 -0.89
C PRO A 30 1.80 11.43 -0.83
N PHE A 31 1.24 12.43 -0.13
CA PHE A 31 1.84 13.76 -0.03
C PHE A 31 2.78 13.88 1.17
N THR A 32 2.38 13.33 2.30
CA THR A 32 3.12 13.40 3.57
C THR A 32 4.01 12.17 3.80
N GLY A 33 3.70 11.04 3.17
CA GLY A 33 4.36 9.77 3.42
C GLY A 33 4.00 9.16 4.78
N GLN A 34 3.01 9.70 5.48
CA GLN A 34 2.57 9.23 6.79
C GLN A 34 1.35 8.31 6.67
N CYS A 35 1.18 7.41 7.63
CA CYS A 35 -0.01 6.58 7.72
C CYS A 35 -1.22 7.44 8.14
N GLU A 36 -2.17 7.63 7.22
CA GLU A 36 -3.44 8.30 7.51
C GLU A 36 -4.35 7.41 8.36
N VAL A 37 -4.30 6.10 8.10
CA VAL A 37 -5.08 5.10 8.84
C VAL A 37 -4.21 3.90 9.15
N TYR A 38 -4.44 3.31 10.31
CA TYR A 38 -3.75 2.11 10.75
C TYR A 38 -4.69 0.92 10.87
N GLY A 39 -4.20 -0.28 10.55
CA GLY A 39 -4.94 -1.53 10.72
C GLY A 39 -4.59 -2.62 9.71
N ARG A 40 -5.09 -3.84 9.93
CA ARG A 40 -4.79 -5.01 9.08
C ARG A 40 -5.27 -4.87 7.63
N GLN A 41 -6.18 -3.93 7.37
CA GLN A 41 -6.68 -3.57 6.05
C GLN A 41 -5.68 -2.79 5.19
N CYS A 42 -4.58 -2.29 5.78
CA CYS A 42 -3.57 -1.51 5.08
C CYS A 42 -2.62 -2.40 4.29
N ALA A 43 -2.26 -2.00 3.07
CA ALA A 43 -1.29 -2.71 2.25
C ALA A 43 0.14 -2.55 2.81
N GLU A 44 0.44 -1.38 3.39
CA GLU A 44 1.71 -1.07 4.00
C GLU A 44 1.84 -1.69 5.40
N PHE A 45 2.94 -2.43 5.63
CA PHE A 45 3.21 -3.08 6.92
C PHE A 45 3.45 -2.09 8.06
N GLU A 46 4.09 -0.96 7.79
CA GLU A 46 4.35 0.12 8.76
C GLU A 46 3.04 0.67 9.36
N CYS A 47 1.96 0.67 8.58
CA CYS A 47 0.64 1.15 9.02
C CYS A 47 -0.22 0.02 9.62
N ARG A 48 0.28 -1.21 9.71
CA ARG A 48 -0.42 -2.28 10.42
C ARG A 48 -0.01 -2.23 11.88
N TYR A 49 -0.98 -2.13 12.77
CA TYR A 49 -0.73 -2.43 14.18
C TYR A 49 -0.25 -3.88 14.28
N VAL A 50 1.05 -4.05 14.48
CA VAL A 50 1.61 -5.31 14.95
C VAL A 50 1.35 -5.28 16.45
N ILE A 51 0.34 -6.01 16.91
CA ILE A 51 0.29 -6.37 18.33
C ILE A 51 1.47 -7.33 18.49
N GLU A 52 2.60 -6.81 18.93
CA GLU A 52 3.71 -7.65 19.36
C GLU A 52 3.19 -8.51 20.54
N PRO A 53 3.31 -9.84 20.47
CA PRO A 53 2.85 -10.74 21.53
C PRO A 53 3.68 -10.62 22.81
#